data_AF-A0A967TVC6-F1
#
_entry.id   AF-A0A967TVC6-F1
#
_cell.length_a   1.000
_cell.length_b   1.000
_cell.length_c   1.000
_cell.angle_alpha   90.00
_cell.angle_beta   90.00
_cell.angle_gamma   90.00
#
_symmetry.space_group_name_H-M   'P 1'
#
loop_
_entity.id
_entity.type
_entity.pdbx_description
1 polymer ?
#
loop_
_entity_poly.entity_id
_entity_poly.type
_entity_poly.pdbx_seq_one_letter_code
_entity_poly.pdbx_strand_id
1 'polypeptide(L)'
;KQKEILAEEMSILARVIASRSAAALSFRDQARAEDNLTSLLVRESVEFACMYDMNRVVFASVQRDSEGMAPCPDSPREPGEYFFEGYLEAYQAIELNGLAIGSVMVRTSLIDLDRRLQNQLIVSAGILGLSLITAFLMTQSLQRAIYKPIVDLGDVANKITEHNNFSIRASTTNQDEIGDAINAFNAMLNKIEADKEELTRLAYYDPLTKLANRRMFSERLVFALENARRSGERMGLIFL
;
A
#
# COMPACT_ATOMS: atom_id res chain seq x y z
N LYS A 1 13.38 -21.88 -10.01
CA LYS A 1 13.76 -22.31 -8.64
C LYS A 1 12.75 -23.26 -7.98
N GLN A 2 11.52 -22.87 -7.59
CA GLN A 2 10.59 -23.82 -6.94
C GLN A 2 10.19 -25.00 -7.85
N LYS A 3 9.88 -24.74 -9.13
CA LYS A 3 9.57 -25.80 -10.12
C LYS A 3 10.75 -26.76 -10.35
N GLU A 4 11.98 -26.26 -10.33
CA GLU A 4 13.20 -27.07 -10.49
C GLU A 4 13.47 -27.95 -9.27
N ILE A 5 13.30 -27.41 -8.05
CA ILE A 5 13.41 -28.19 -6.81
C ILE A 5 12.39 -29.33 -6.80
N LEU A 6 11.14 -29.04 -7.21
CA LEU A 6 10.11 -30.06 -7.28
C LEU A 6 10.42 -31.12 -8.35
N ALA A 7 10.98 -30.73 -9.50
CA ALA A 7 11.43 -31.64 -10.54
C ALA A 7 12.53 -32.59 -10.03
N GLU A 8 13.55 -32.05 -9.38
CA GLU A 8 14.64 -32.83 -8.79
C GLU A 8 14.09 -33.80 -7.72
N GLU A 9 13.20 -33.32 -6.85
CA GLU A 9 12.57 -34.15 -5.82
C GLU A 9 11.75 -35.31 -6.41
N MET A 10 10.96 -35.05 -7.46
CA MET A 10 10.17 -36.10 -8.13
C MET A 10 11.07 -37.11 -8.85
N SER A 11 12.16 -36.63 -9.47
CA SER A 11 13.18 -37.47 -10.10
C SER A 11 13.83 -38.44 -9.10
N ILE A 12 14.16 -37.94 -7.90
CA ILE A 12 14.71 -38.76 -6.82
C ILE A 12 13.70 -39.82 -6.35
N LEU A 13 12.44 -39.43 -6.11
CA LEU A 13 11.40 -40.39 -5.70
C LEU A 13 11.17 -41.45 -6.77
N ALA A 14 11.04 -41.05 -8.03
CA ALA A 14 10.89 -41.97 -9.16
C ALA A 14 12.07 -42.96 -9.24
N ARG A 15 13.30 -42.51 -8.98
CA ARG A 15 14.50 -43.36 -8.95
C ARG A 15 14.49 -44.39 -7.83
N VAL A 16 14.06 -44.02 -6.64
CA VAL A 16 13.92 -44.96 -5.52
C VAL A 16 12.89 -46.03 -5.85
N ILE A 17 11.76 -45.66 -6.44
CA ILE A 17 10.71 -46.60 -6.84
C ILE A 17 11.16 -47.48 -8.00
N ALA A 18 11.85 -46.92 -8.99
CA ALA A 18 12.39 -47.67 -10.11
C ALA A 18 13.37 -48.76 -9.61
N SER A 19 14.29 -48.40 -8.72
CA SER A 19 15.25 -49.35 -8.14
C SER A 19 14.57 -50.48 -7.34
N ARG A 20 13.52 -50.17 -6.57
CA ARG A 20 12.75 -51.16 -5.80
C ARG A 20 11.85 -52.04 -6.67
N SER A 21 11.52 -51.58 -7.87
CA SER A 21 10.58 -52.25 -8.78
C SER A 21 11.24 -53.13 -9.83
N ALA A 22 12.57 -53.10 -9.96
CA ALA A 22 13.30 -53.93 -10.90
C ALA A 22 12.99 -55.43 -10.73
N ALA A 23 12.94 -55.92 -9.49
CA ALA A 23 12.57 -57.31 -9.21
C ALA A 23 11.11 -57.59 -9.57
N ALA A 24 10.17 -56.73 -9.17
CA ALA A 24 8.74 -56.90 -9.47
C ALA A 24 8.50 -56.97 -10.99
N LEU A 25 9.14 -56.09 -11.76
CA LEU A 25 9.05 -56.07 -13.21
C LEU A 25 9.70 -57.30 -13.85
N SER A 26 10.88 -57.72 -13.38
CA SER A 26 11.59 -58.91 -13.89
C SER A 26 10.82 -60.20 -13.62
N PHE A 27 10.13 -60.31 -12.49
CA PHE A 27 9.32 -61.48 -12.12
C PHE A 27 7.86 -61.37 -12.61
N ARG A 28 7.49 -60.28 -13.29
CA ARG A 28 6.11 -59.97 -13.71
C ARG A 28 5.11 -60.05 -12.55
N ASP A 29 5.53 -59.61 -11.36
CA ASP A 29 4.70 -59.50 -10.17
C ASP A 29 4.00 -58.13 -10.16
N GLN A 30 2.82 -58.07 -10.80
CA GLN A 30 2.05 -56.84 -10.94
C GLN A 30 1.59 -56.28 -9.59
N ALA A 31 1.17 -57.14 -8.65
CA ALA A 31 0.71 -56.73 -7.34
C ALA A 31 1.82 -55.99 -6.56
N ARG A 32 3.06 -56.52 -6.58
CA ARG A 32 4.21 -55.82 -5.96
C ARG A 32 4.56 -54.52 -6.65
N ALA A 33 4.40 -54.43 -7.96
CA ALA A 33 4.65 -53.19 -8.70
C ALA A 33 3.63 -52.11 -8.34
N GLU A 34 2.35 -52.46 -8.22
CA GLU A 34 1.29 -51.57 -7.75
C GLU A 34 1.52 -51.12 -6.30
N ASP A 35 1.90 -52.02 -5.40
CA ASP A 35 2.26 -51.68 -4.01
C ASP A 35 3.42 -50.69 -3.95
N ASN A 36 4.48 -50.91 -4.76
CA ASN A 36 5.61 -50.00 -4.85
C ASN A 36 5.17 -48.61 -5.36
N LEU A 37 4.35 -48.54 -6.40
CA LEU A 37 3.86 -47.28 -6.94
C LEU A 37 2.95 -46.54 -5.96
N THR A 38 2.15 -47.26 -5.16
CA THR A 38 1.24 -46.67 -4.17
C THR A 38 1.98 -45.81 -3.15
N SER A 39 3.25 -46.11 -2.85
CA SER A 39 4.07 -45.29 -1.96
C SER A 39 4.33 -43.86 -2.48
N LEU A 40 4.20 -43.61 -3.79
CA LEU A 40 4.27 -42.26 -4.37
C LEU A 40 3.03 -41.43 -4.04
N LEU A 41 1.87 -42.08 -3.86
CA LEU A 41 0.62 -41.43 -3.48
C LEU A 41 0.60 -40.98 -2.01
N VAL A 42 1.68 -41.19 -1.24
CA VAL A 42 1.84 -40.53 0.06
C VAL A 42 1.91 -39.01 -0.10
N ARG A 43 2.42 -38.52 -1.24
CA ARG A 43 2.43 -37.09 -1.55
C ARG A 43 1.13 -36.67 -2.21
N GLU A 44 0.40 -35.75 -1.57
CA GLU A 44 -0.86 -35.20 -2.09
C GLU A 44 -0.73 -34.61 -3.50
N SER A 45 0.44 -34.05 -3.83
CA SER A 45 0.71 -33.45 -5.13
C SER A 45 0.79 -34.47 -6.28
N VAL A 46 1.05 -35.74 -5.98
CA VAL A 46 1.12 -36.83 -6.98
C VAL A 46 -0.31 -37.25 -7.32
N GLU A 47 -0.62 -37.16 -8.62
CA GLU A 47 -1.94 -37.48 -9.16
C GLU A 47 -2.02 -38.93 -9.60
N PHE A 48 -1.01 -39.40 -10.34
CA PHE A 48 -0.86 -40.79 -10.72
C PHE A 48 0.60 -41.17 -10.99
N ALA A 49 0.87 -42.46 -10.96
CA ALA A 49 2.14 -43.03 -11.34
C ALA A 49 1.94 -44.31 -12.15
N CYS A 50 2.82 -44.52 -13.13
CA CYS A 50 2.73 -45.62 -14.09
C CYS A 50 4.09 -46.32 -14.19
N MET A 51 4.05 -47.63 -14.35
CA MET A 51 5.22 -48.45 -14.65
C MET A 51 5.04 -49.07 -16.03
N TYR A 52 6.05 -48.99 -16.87
CA TYR A 52 6.06 -49.52 -18.22
C TYR A 52 7.09 -50.64 -18.34
N ASP A 53 6.76 -51.65 -19.14
CA ASP A 53 7.69 -52.73 -19.50
C ASP A 53 8.63 -52.33 -20.65
N MET A 54 9.49 -53.25 -21.11
CA MET A 54 10.40 -53.02 -22.25
C MET A 54 9.67 -52.75 -23.58
N ASN A 55 8.41 -53.18 -23.70
CA ASN A 55 7.59 -52.92 -24.88
C ASN A 55 6.89 -51.56 -24.81
N ARG A 56 7.18 -50.76 -23.78
CA ARG A 56 6.55 -49.46 -23.50
C ARG A 56 5.05 -49.58 -23.19
N VAL A 57 4.60 -50.75 -22.76
CA VAL A 57 3.21 -51.00 -22.35
C VAL A 57 3.10 -50.83 -20.83
N VAL A 58 1.98 -50.26 -20.37
CA VAL A 58 1.68 -50.12 -18.95
C VAL A 58 1.63 -51.51 -18.29
N PHE A 59 2.52 -51.73 -17.33
CA PHE A 59 2.61 -52.94 -16.52
C PHE A 59 1.82 -52.80 -15.21
N ALA A 60 1.87 -51.62 -14.59
CA ALA A 60 1.16 -51.30 -13.36
C ALA A 60 0.87 -49.80 -13.30
N SER A 61 -0.23 -49.41 -12.68
CA SER A 61 -0.60 -48.00 -12.53
C SER A 61 -1.35 -47.77 -11.22
N VAL A 62 -1.11 -46.63 -10.61
CA VAL A 62 -1.86 -46.17 -9.43
C VAL A 62 -2.27 -44.72 -9.64
N GLN A 63 -3.44 -44.37 -9.14
CA GLN A 63 -3.99 -43.02 -9.22
C GLN A 63 -4.59 -42.63 -7.88
N ARG A 64 -4.56 -41.34 -7.58
CA ARG A 64 -5.35 -40.75 -6.49
C ARG A 64 -6.82 -40.74 -6.93
N ASP A 65 -7.74 -41.12 -6.05
CA ASP A 65 -9.18 -41.17 -6.31
C ASP A 65 -9.71 -39.84 -6.89
N SER A 66 -9.71 -39.73 -8.21
CA SER A 66 -10.28 -38.61 -8.95
C SER A 66 -10.91 -39.14 -10.24
N GLU A 67 -12.25 -39.17 -10.26
CA GLU A 67 -13.01 -39.40 -11.48
C GLU A 67 -12.63 -38.35 -12.53
N GLY A 68 -12.15 -38.79 -13.70
CA GLY A 68 -11.89 -37.90 -14.85
C GLY A 68 -10.42 -37.61 -15.17
N MET A 69 -9.44 -38.22 -14.50
CA MET A 69 -8.03 -38.06 -14.86
C MET A 69 -7.66 -38.89 -16.10
N ALA A 70 -6.79 -38.34 -16.96
CA ALA A 70 -6.30 -39.06 -18.13
C ALA A 70 -5.50 -40.32 -17.70
N PRO A 71 -5.69 -41.46 -18.38
CA PRO A 71 -4.94 -42.68 -18.08
C PRO A 71 -3.44 -42.49 -18.33
N CYS A 72 -2.64 -43.44 -17.83
CA CYS A 72 -1.22 -43.56 -18.17
C CYS A 72 -1.02 -43.39 -19.68
N PRO A 73 -0.14 -42.47 -20.14
CA PRO A 73 0.09 -42.26 -21.56
C PRO A 73 0.52 -43.54 -22.28
N ASP A 74 -0.08 -43.84 -23.44
CA ASP A 74 0.26 -45.04 -24.24
C ASP A 74 1.71 -45.04 -24.75
N SER A 75 2.33 -43.86 -24.82
CA SER A 75 3.72 -43.66 -25.25
C SER A 75 4.53 -43.00 -24.13
N PRO A 76 5.28 -43.75 -23.31
CA PRO A 76 6.21 -43.17 -22.35
C PRO A 76 7.32 -42.38 -23.07
N ARG A 77 7.71 -41.25 -22.46
CA ARG A 77 8.83 -40.43 -22.91
C ARG A 77 10.16 -41.01 -22.44
N GLU A 78 11.25 -40.53 -23.02
CA GLU A 78 12.60 -40.85 -22.54
C GLU A 78 12.83 -40.32 -21.12
N PRO A 79 13.74 -40.93 -20.33
CA PRO A 79 14.03 -40.50 -18.96
C PRO A 79 14.34 -39.00 -18.87
N GLY A 80 13.75 -38.34 -17.87
CA GLY A 80 13.88 -36.90 -17.66
C GLY A 80 12.61 -36.25 -17.10
N GLU A 81 12.70 -34.96 -16.83
CA GLU A 81 11.61 -34.14 -16.28
C GLU A 81 10.96 -33.27 -17.37
N TYR A 82 9.64 -33.35 -17.49
CA TYR A 82 8.87 -32.62 -18.49
C TYR A 82 7.77 -31.80 -17.82
N PHE A 83 7.69 -30.53 -18.19
CA PHE A 83 6.62 -29.64 -17.77
C PHE A 83 5.59 -29.54 -18.89
N PHE A 84 4.33 -29.87 -18.62
CA PHE A 84 3.27 -29.86 -19.61
C PHE A 84 1.92 -29.50 -18.98
N GLU A 85 1.20 -28.53 -19.55
CA GLU A 85 -0.17 -28.15 -19.15
C GLU A 85 -0.43 -27.96 -17.64
N GLY A 86 0.57 -27.44 -16.91
CA GLY A 86 0.43 -27.25 -15.45
C GLY A 86 0.74 -28.50 -14.63
N TYR A 87 1.36 -29.51 -15.23
CA TYR A 87 1.86 -30.72 -14.60
C TYR A 87 3.38 -30.85 -14.77
N LEU A 88 3.97 -31.59 -13.85
CA LEU A 88 5.33 -32.11 -13.95
C LEU A 88 5.26 -33.62 -14.10
N GLU A 89 5.93 -34.12 -15.13
CA GLU A 89 6.11 -35.56 -15.38
C GLU A 89 7.58 -35.91 -15.23
N ALA A 90 7.89 -36.83 -14.32
CA ALA A 90 9.24 -37.36 -14.15
C ALA A 90 9.29 -38.80 -14.65
N TYR A 91 10.14 -39.07 -15.64
CA TYR A 91 10.39 -40.39 -16.20
C TYR A 91 11.75 -40.92 -15.74
N GLN A 92 11.78 -42.15 -15.25
CA GLN A 92 13.00 -42.78 -14.75
C GLN A 92 13.09 -44.22 -15.22
N ALA A 93 14.24 -44.61 -15.77
CA ALA A 93 14.49 -45.98 -16.20
C ALA A 93 14.56 -46.94 -15.01
N ILE A 94 13.99 -48.14 -15.18
CA ILE A 94 14.14 -49.28 -14.27
C ILE A 94 15.29 -50.12 -14.81
N GLU A 95 16.37 -50.20 -14.04
CA GLU A 95 17.57 -50.94 -14.43
C GLU A 95 17.74 -52.19 -13.58
N LEU A 96 18.09 -53.30 -14.24
CA LEU A 96 18.52 -54.54 -13.60
C LEU A 96 19.86 -54.96 -14.20
N ASN A 97 20.90 -55.03 -13.36
CA ASN A 97 22.27 -55.33 -13.80
C ASN A 97 22.80 -54.40 -14.91
N GLY A 98 22.40 -53.12 -14.90
CA GLY A 98 22.80 -52.13 -15.89
C GLY A 98 22.03 -52.17 -17.22
N LEU A 99 21.00 -53.03 -17.33
CA LEU A 99 20.09 -53.07 -18.47
C LEU A 99 18.76 -52.41 -18.09
N ALA A 100 18.29 -51.45 -18.89
CA ALA A 100 16.98 -50.86 -18.73
C ALA A 100 15.89 -51.88 -19.14
N ILE A 101 15.11 -52.34 -18.17
CA ILE A 101 14.04 -53.34 -18.35
C ILE A 101 12.63 -52.73 -18.32
N GLY A 102 12.53 -51.40 -18.16
CA GLY A 102 11.28 -50.65 -18.16
C GLY A 102 11.47 -49.23 -17.69
N SER A 103 10.37 -48.54 -17.35
CA SER A 103 10.41 -47.17 -16.83
C SER A 103 9.29 -46.89 -15.84
N VAL A 104 9.54 -46.03 -14.85
CA VAL A 104 8.54 -45.43 -13.98
C VAL A 104 8.27 -44.00 -14.43
N MET A 105 7.01 -43.61 -14.45
CA MET A 105 6.53 -42.26 -14.69
C MET A 105 5.71 -41.78 -13.50
N VAL A 106 5.95 -40.54 -13.07
CA VAL A 106 5.20 -39.89 -12.00
C VAL A 106 4.66 -38.56 -12.51
N ARG A 107 3.34 -38.34 -12.40
CA ARG A 107 2.71 -37.05 -12.71
C ARG A 107 2.30 -36.32 -11.44
N THR A 108 2.66 -35.05 -11.36
CA THR A 108 2.41 -34.17 -10.21
C THR A 108 1.76 -32.87 -10.67
N SER A 109 0.75 -32.40 -9.94
CA SER A 109 0.06 -31.13 -10.21
C SER A 109 0.91 -29.93 -9.83
N LEU A 110 1.01 -28.92 -10.70
CA LEU A 110 1.60 -27.61 -10.39
C LEU A 110 0.52 -26.55 -10.09
N ILE A 111 -0.76 -26.90 -10.27
CA ILE A 111 -1.90 -25.98 -10.06
C ILE A 111 -1.94 -25.48 -8.61
N ASP A 112 -1.64 -26.35 -7.64
CA ASP A 112 -1.61 -25.99 -6.23
C ASP A 112 -0.45 -25.04 -5.88
N LEU A 113 0.67 -25.13 -6.61
CA LEU A 113 1.80 -24.23 -6.42
C LEU A 113 1.42 -22.81 -6.87
N ASP A 114 0.79 -22.69 -8.05
CA ASP A 114 0.39 -21.39 -8.59
C ASP A 114 -0.74 -20.75 -7.75
N ARG A 115 -1.69 -21.53 -7.24
CA ARG A 115 -2.74 -21.03 -6.31
C ARG A 115 -2.16 -20.46 -5.02
N ARG A 116 -1.16 -21.13 -4.43
CA ARG A 116 -0.48 -20.64 -3.20
C ARG A 116 0.20 -19.30 -3.46
N LEU A 117 0.89 -19.17 -4.59
CA LEU A 117 1.54 -17.93 -5.00
C LEU A 117 0.53 -16.80 -5.22
N GLN A 118 -0.58 -17.07 -5.91
CA GLN A 118 -1.63 -16.08 -6.13
C GLN A 118 -2.26 -15.59 -4.82
N ASN A 119 -2.59 -16.50 -3.90
CA ASN A 119 -3.13 -16.13 -2.60
C ASN A 119 -2.14 -15.28 -1.79
N GLN A 120 -0.85 -15.63 -1.81
CA GLN A 120 0.18 -14.85 -1.14
C GLN A 120 0.32 -13.44 -1.74
N LEU A 121 0.22 -13.31 -3.07
CA LEU A 121 0.23 -12.01 -3.75
C LEU A 121 -1.00 -11.17 -3.39
N ILE A 122 -2.20 -11.76 -3.36
CA ILE A 122 -3.44 -11.07 -2.99
C ILE A 122 -3.36 -10.56 -1.55
N VAL A 123 -2.94 -11.41 -0.60
CA VAL A 123 -2.78 -11.01 0.81
C VAL A 123 -1.75 -9.89 0.94
N SER A 124 -0.61 -10.03 0.27
CA SER A 124 0.47 -9.03 0.31
C SER A 124 0.04 -7.69 -0.31
N ALA A 125 -0.67 -7.72 -1.43
CA ALA A 125 -1.27 -6.54 -2.07
C ALA A 125 -2.33 -5.89 -1.17
N GLY A 126 -3.14 -6.69 -0.46
CA GLY A 126 -4.10 -6.20 0.52
C GLY A 126 -3.44 -5.47 1.68
N ILE A 127 -2.36 -6.04 2.24
CA ILE A 127 -1.56 -5.41 3.31
C ILE A 127 -0.93 -4.09 2.82
N LEU A 128 -0.33 -4.10 1.61
CA LEU A 128 0.25 -2.90 1.01
C LEU A 128 -0.82 -1.81 0.82
N GLY A 129 -1.98 -2.16 0.26
CA GLY A 129 -3.09 -1.25 0.06
C GLY A 129 -3.59 -0.64 1.37
N LEU A 130 -3.78 -1.47 2.39
CA LEU A 130 -4.17 -1.01 3.73
C LEU A 130 -3.12 -0.06 4.32
N SER A 131 -1.84 -0.38 4.18
CA SER A 131 -0.73 0.45 4.67
C SER A 131 -0.66 1.81 3.98
N LEU A 132 -0.93 1.87 2.67
CA LEU A 132 -1.00 3.13 1.93
C LEU A 132 -2.21 3.97 2.35
N ILE A 133 -3.36 3.34 2.57
CA ILE A 133 -4.57 4.02 3.05
C ILE A 133 -4.32 4.62 4.44
N THR A 134 -3.76 3.86 5.37
CA THR A 134 -3.46 4.36 6.72
C THR A 134 -2.43 5.48 6.68
N ALA A 135 -1.36 5.33 5.90
CA ALA A 135 -0.36 6.39 5.71
C ALA A 135 -0.99 7.68 5.13
N PHE A 136 -1.87 7.55 4.14
CA PHE A 136 -2.58 8.68 3.56
C PHE A 136 -3.50 9.38 4.58
N LEU A 137 -4.28 8.62 5.34
CA LEU A 137 -5.17 9.17 6.38
C LEU A 137 -4.37 9.87 7.49
N MET A 138 -3.26 9.28 7.93
CA MET A 138 -2.36 9.91 8.92
C MET A 138 -1.76 11.20 8.37
N THR A 139 -1.32 11.20 7.11
CA THR A 139 -0.76 12.40 6.46
C THR A 139 -1.82 13.51 6.37
N GLN A 140 -3.04 13.17 5.96
CA GLN A 140 -4.13 14.14 5.87
C GLN A 140 -4.53 14.68 7.25
N SER A 141 -4.53 13.83 8.28
CA SER A 141 -4.76 14.24 9.66
C SER A 141 -3.68 15.21 10.14
N LEU A 142 -2.40 14.88 9.96
CA LEU A 142 -1.26 15.71 10.35
C LEU A 142 -1.27 17.07 9.64
N GLN A 143 -1.59 17.08 8.35
CA GLN A 143 -1.64 18.29 7.55
C GLN A 143 -2.72 19.27 8.06
N ARG A 144 -3.88 18.75 8.48
CA ARG A 144 -4.99 19.56 9.00
C ARG A 144 -4.78 19.98 10.45
N ALA A 145 -4.26 19.08 11.29
CA ALA A 145 -4.12 19.33 12.71
C ALA A 145 -2.91 20.22 13.03
N ILE A 146 -1.79 20.08 12.32
CA ILE A 146 -0.53 20.75 12.66
C ILE A 146 -0.06 21.69 11.55
N TYR A 147 0.15 21.19 10.33
CA TYR A 147 0.84 21.95 9.30
C TYR A 147 0.04 23.18 8.84
N LYS A 148 -1.25 23.01 8.54
CA LYS A 148 -2.10 24.08 8.02
C LYS A 148 -2.27 25.25 9.00
N PRO A 149 -2.59 25.05 10.29
CA PRO A 149 -2.69 26.15 11.23
C PRO A 149 -1.39 26.94 11.41
N ILE A 150 -0.23 26.28 11.35
CA ILE A 150 1.09 26.93 11.44
C ILE A 150 1.34 27.82 10.21
N VAL A 151 1.05 27.32 9.02
CA VAL A 151 1.17 28.11 7.77
C VAL A 151 0.20 29.29 7.79
N ASP A 152 -1.07 29.05 8.16
CA ASP A 152 -2.10 30.08 8.21
C ASP A 152 -1.72 31.20 9.22
N LEU A 153 -1.08 30.86 10.36
CA LEU A 153 -0.51 31.85 11.30
C LEU A 153 0.59 32.70 10.67
N GLY A 154 1.54 32.06 9.96
CA GLY A 154 2.61 32.76 9.26
C GLY A 154 2.08 33.72 8.19
N ASP A 155 1.06 33.31 7.45
CA ASP A 155 0.41 34.15 6.44
C ASP A 155 -0.28 35.38 7.05
N VAL A 156 -0.93 35.21 8.21
CA VAL A 156 -1.53 36.34 8.95
C VAL A 156 -0.45 37.31 9.42
N ALA A 157 0.65 36.81 9.99
CA ALA A 157 1.75 37.66 10.44
C ALA A 157 2.39 38.46 9.29
N ASN A 158 2.58 37.83 8.13
CA ASN A 158 3.10 38.51 6.93
C ASN A 158 2.15 39.61 6.45
N LYS A 159 0.85 39.34 6.34
CA LYS A 159 -0.16 40.33 5.92
C LYS A 159 -0.24 41.54 6.85
N ILE A 160 -0.06 41.35 8.16
CA ILE A 160 -0.01 42.46 9.12
C ILE A 160 1.21 43.34 8.85
N THR A 161 2.37 42.73 8.60
CA THR A 161 3.63 43.45 8.37
C THR A 161 3.60 44.25 7.07
N GLU A 162 3.01 43.71 6.00
CA GLU A 162 2.92 44.39 4.70
C GLU A 162 1.89 45.53 4.68
N HIS A 163 0.74 45.37 5.34
CA HIS A 163 -0.38 46.31 5.22
C HIS A 163 -0.68 47.11 6.48
N ASN A 164 0.04 46.90 7.59
CA ASN A 164 -0.24 47.48 8.91
C ASN A 164 -1.71 47.29 9.36
N ASN A 165 -2.35 46.24 8.87
CA ASN A 165 -3.73 45.93 9.15
C ASN A 165 -3.82 44.94 10.32
N PHE A 166 -3.94 45.47 11.52
CA PHE A 166 -4.03 44.68 12.76
C PHE A 166 -5.42 44.12 13.03
N SER A 167 -6.42 44.33 12.16
CA SER A 167 -7.79 43.81 12.35
C SER A 167 -7.96 42.35 11.87
N ILE A 168 -7.00 41.81 11.10
CA ILE A 168 -7.05 40.42 10.66
C ILE A 168 -6.72 39.47 11.83
N ARG A 169 -7.30 38.27 11.81
CA ARG A 169 -7.11 37.26 12.86
C ARG A 169 -6.83 35.90 12.25
N ALA A 170 -6.04 35.09 12.95
CA ALA A 170 -5.84 33.70 12.59
C ALA A 170 -7.04 32.86 13.05
N SER A 171 -7.49 31.94 12.20
CA SER A 171 -8.62 31.06 12.49
C SER A 171 -8.24 29.98 13.50
N THR A 172 -8.96 29.90 14.62
CA THR A 172 -8.81 28.79 15.56
C THR A 172 -9.65 27.59 15.11
N THR A 173 -9.00 26.45 14.90
CA THR A 173 -9.67 25.21 14.44
C THR A 173 -9.52 24.07 15.45
N ASN A 174 -8.50 24.12 16.32
CA ASN A 174 -8.18 23.06 17.26
C ASN A 174 -8.26 23.57 18.71
N GLN A 175 -8.51 22.66 19.65
CA GLN A 175 -8.50 22.90 21.10
C GLN A 175 -7.26 22.24 21.76
N ASP A 176 -6.13 22.30 21.06
CA ASP A 176 -4.83 21.77 21.48
C ASP A 176 -3.83 22.92 21.70
N GLU A 177 -2.56 22.59 21.93
CA GLU A 177 -1.48 23.57 22.13
C GLU A 177 -1.34 24.53 20.93
N ILE A 178 -1.68 24.09 19.72
CA ILE A 178 -1.69 24.94 18.52
C ILE A 178 -2.86 25.93 18.59
N GLY A 179 -4.04 25.47 19.00
CA GLY A 179 -5.19 26.32 19.29
C GLY A 179 -4.90 27.39 20.35
N ASP A 180 -4.25 27.00 21.45
CA ASP A 180 -3.84 27.93 22.51
C ASP A 180 -2.84 28.98 22.01
N ALA A 181 -1.88 28.58 21.16
CA ALA A 181 -0.95 29.51 20.52
C ALA A 181 -1.68 30.51 19.60
N ILE A 182 -2.67 30.06 18.82
CA ILE A 182 -3.51 30.93 17.98
C ILE A 182 -4.29 31.92 18.84
N ASN A 183 -4.86 31.47 19.95
CA ASN A 183 -5.61 32.32 20.87
C ASN A 183 -4.70 33.38 21.50
N ALA A 184 -3.50 33.00 21.96
CA ALA A 184 -2.51 33.93 22.50
C ALA A 184 -2.04 34.95 21.44
N PHE A 185 -1.81 34.52 20.21
CA PHE A 185 -1.47 35.39 19.09
C PHE A 185 -2.59 36.41 18.81
N ASN A 186 -3.84 35.97 18.71
CA ASN A 186 -4.98 36.87 18.50
C ASN A 186 -5.19 37.82 19.69
N ALA A 187 -4.94 37.39 20.93
CA ALA A 187 -5.00 38.26 22.10
C ALA A 187 -3.94 39.38 22.05
N MET A 188 -2.72 39.06 21.58
CA MET A 188 -1.67 40.06 21.33
C MET A 188 -2.12 41.08 20.28
N LEU A 189 -2.74 40.64 19.18
CA LEU A 189 -3.27 41.55 18.15
C LEU A 189 -4.37 42.46 18.69
N ASN A 190 -5.29 41.93 19.50
CA ASN A 190 -6.31 42.74 20.17
C ASN A 190 -5.68 43.83 21.03
N LYS A 191 -4.60 43.51 21.75
CA LYS A 191 -3.90 44.49 22.60
C LYS A 191 -3.23 45.58 21.77
N ILE A 192 -2.57 45.23 20.67
CA ILE A 192 -1.93 46.18 19.76
C ILE A 192 -2.98 47.12 19.12
N GLU A 193 -4.11 46.57 18.69
CA GLU A 193 -5.19 47.35 18.09
C GLU A 193 -5.80 48.34 19.09
N ALA A 194 -6.08 47.90 20.33
CA ALA A 194 -6.56 48.75 21.40
C ALA A 194 -5.56 49.87 21.76
N ASP A 195 -4.27 49.55 21.85
CA ASP A 195 -3.22 50.53 22.15
C ASP A 195 -3.11 51.56 21.00
N LYS A 196 -3.27 51.15 19.75
CA LYS A 196 -3.27 52.06 18.59
C LYS A 196 -4.48 52.99 18.58
N GLU A 197 -5.67 52.47 18.92
CA GLU A 197 -6.88 53.29 19.07
C GLU A 197 -6.73 54.31 20.19
N GLU A 198 -6.17 53.90 21.34
CA GLU A 198 -5.92 54.81 22.46
C GLU A 198 -4.89 55.89 22.10
N LEU A 199 -3.78 55.54 21.47
CA LEU A 199 -2.80 56.51 20.98
C LEU A 199 -3.41 57.51 19.99
N THR A 200 -4.26 57.03 19.08
CA THR A 200 -4.99 57.88 18.13
C THR A 200 -5.94 58.82 18.87
N ARG A 201 -6.66 58.32 19.88
CA ARG A 201 -7.53 59.14 20.72
C ARG A 201 -6.72 60.23 21.45
N LEU A 202 -5.60 59.90 22.08
CA LEU A 202 -4.74 60.87 22.77
C LEU A 202 -4.11 61.89 21.81
N ALA A 203 -3.83 61.51 20.56
CA ALA A 203 -3.27 62.39 19.55
C ALA A 203 -4.27 63.43 19.01
N TYR A 204 -5.57 63.13 19.01
CA TYR A 204 -6.62 63.98 18.41
C TYR A 204 -7.67 64.52 19.39
N TYR A 205 -7.76 63.98 20.60
CA TYR A 205 -8.74 64.39 21.60
C TYR A 205 -8.05 64.80 22.90
N ASP A 206 -8.59 65.81 23.56
CA ASP A 206 -8.14 66.27 24.86
C ASP A 206 -8.63 65.31 25.96
N PRO A 207 -7.74 64.83 26.87
CA PRO A 207 -8.09 63.79 27.83
C PRO A 207 -9.05 64.26 28.94
N LEU A 208 -9.11 65.57 29.22
CA LEU A 208 -9.94 66.12 30.28
C LEU A 208 -11.36 66.43 29.79
N THR A 209 -11.46 67.02 28.59
CA THR A 209 -12.73 67.48 28.01
C THR A 209 -13.37 66.46 27.07
N LYS A 210 -12.61 65.47 26.58
CA LYS A 210 -12.99 64.52 25.53
C LYS A 210 -13.36 65.19 24.19
N LEU A 211 -13.07 66.48 24.03
CA LEU A 211 -13.29 67.24 22.80
C LEU A 211 -12.06 67.13 21.88
N ALA A 212 -12.26 67.43 20.60
CA ALA A 212 -11.18 67.47 19.62
C ALA A 212 -10.10 68.48 20.07
N ASN A 213 -8.85 68.05 20.07
CA ASN A 213 -7.74 68.90 20.46
C ASN A 213 -7.36 69.86 19.31
N ARG A 214 -6.40 70.75 19.58
CA ARG A 214 -5.94 71.76 18.61
C ARG A 214 -5.42 71.13 17.31
N ARG A 215 -4.79 69.96 17.38
CA ARG A 215 -4.29 69.25 16.19
C ARG A 215 -5.45 68.81 15.29
N MET A 216 -6.43 68.12 15.87
CA MET A 216 -7.63 67.66 15.15
C MET A 216 -8.42 68.82 14.55
N PHE A 217 -8.58 69.92 15.30
CA PHE A 217 -9.21 71.13 14.79
C PHE A 217 -8.47 71.68 13.57
N SER A 218 -7.14 71.80 13.64
CA SER A 218 -6.33 72.37 12.57
C SER A 218 -6.40 71.53 11.30
N GLU A 219 -6.31 70.20 11.42
CA GLU A 219 -6.41 69.30 10.28
C GLU A 219 -7.81 69.34 9.63
N ARG A 220 -8.88 69.33 10.44
CA ARG A 220 -10.25 69.44 9.92
C ARG A 220 -10.56 70.79 9.29
N LEU A 221 -10.01 71.88 9.83
CA LEU A 221 -10.19 73.21 9.26
C LEU A 221 -9.57 73.30 7.86
N VAL A 222 -8.35 72.78 7.68
CA VAL A 222 -7.68 72.75 6.37
C VAL A 222 -8.50 71.94 5.36
N PHE A 223 -8.93 70.74 5.73
CA PHE A 223 -9.77 69.90 4.87
C PHE A 223 -11.08 70.58 4.47
N ALA A 224 -11.76 71.20 5.44
CA ALA A 224 -13.01 71.90 5.19
C ALA A 224 -12.81 73.13 4.29
N LEU A 225 -11.68 73.85 4.43
CA LEU A 225 -11.35 75.00 3.57
C LEU A 225 -11.08 74.57 2.12
N GLU A 226 -10.38 73.46 1.92
CA GLU A 226 -10.13 72.91 0.58
C GLU A 226 -11.43 72.47 -0.09
N ASN A 227 -12.32 71.81 0.64
CA ASN A 227 -13.63 71.41 0.12
C ASN A 227 -14.49 72.61 -0.24
N ALA A 228 -14.59 73.63 0.63
CA ALA A 228 -15.34 74.85 0.35
C ALA A 228 -14.80 75.58 -0.90
N ARG A 229 -13.47 75.60 -1.09
CA ARG A 229 -12.84 76.17 -2.28
C ARG A 229 -13.18 75.38 -3.55
N ARG A 230 -13.32 74.06 -3.45
CA ARG A 230 -13.70 73.17 -4.58
C ARG A 230 -15.19 73.24 -4.91
N SER A 231 -16.07 73.29 -3.91
CA SER A 231 -17.52 73.34 -4.10
C SER A 231 -18.05 74.75 -4.37
N GLY A 232 -17.26 75.79 -4.07
CA GLY A 232 -17.69 77.18 -4.13
C GLY A 232 -18.63 77.58 -2.99
N GLU A 233 -18.80 76.71 -1.99
CA GLU A 233 -19.65 76.95 -0.83
C GLU A 233 -18.94 77.83 0.22
N ARG A 234 -19.73 78.51 1.05
CA ARG A 234 -19.22 79.33 2.15
C ARG A 234 -19.17 78.53 3.44
N MET A 235 -18.09 78.67 4.20
CA MET A 235 -17.92 78.07 5.53
C MET A 235 -18.11 79.12 6.62
N GLY A 236 -18.68 78.72 7.77
CA GLY A 236 -18.62 79.46 9.02
C GLY A 236 -17.81 78.71 10.08
N LEU A 237 -17.01 79.44 10.87
CA LEU A 237 -16.30 78.93 12.03
C LEU A 237 -16.91 79.52 13.30
N ILE A 238 -17.35 78.66 14.21
CA ILE A 238 -17.91 79.06 15.50
C ILE A 238 -16.88 78.73 16.58
N PHE A 239 -16.43 79.77 17.29
CA PHE A 239 -15.65 79.62 18.53
C PHE A 239 -16.63 79.71 19.71
N LEU A 240 -16.61 78.69 20.55
CA LEU A 240 -17.39 78.60 21.78
C LEU A 240 -16.54 78.97 22.99
#